data_AF-A0A949THU8-F1
#
_entry.id   AF-A0A949THU8-F1
#
_cell.length_a   1.000
_cell.length_b   1.000
_cell.length_c   1.000
_cell.angle_alpha   90.00
_cell.angle_beta   90.00
_cell.angle_gamma   90.00
#
_symmetry.space_group_name_H-M   'P 1'
#
loop_
_entity.id
_entity.type
_entity.pdbx_description
1 polymer ?
#
loop_
_entity_poly.entity_id
_entity_poly.type
_entity_poly.pdbx_seq_one_letter_code
_entity_poly.pdbx_strand_id
1 'polypeptide(L)'
;MKFKKLSKILKSKSVILGSHKLRKEKFCGSCKLCVKICEEMSIGAIIMKNIGVFNKADIVNDPSRQCIGCMMCVDVCPKNIIKNIDNAGEREIWNKKFKLARCEECGEYYAAEEYIRYVYNRAGIIPDKFICKKCKRKYSAKNTKKYVCKL
;
A
#
# COMPACT_ATOMS: atom_id res chain seq x y z
N MET A 1 15.56 -45.91 24.01
CA MET A 1 15.73 -44.52 24.53
C MET A 1 17.20 -44.36 24.91
N LYS A 2 18.08 -43.59 24.27
CA LYS A 2 18.05 -42.13 24.04
C LYS A 2 19.01 -41.75 22.87
N PHE A 3 18.81 -42.30 21.67
CA PHE A 3 19.52 -41.87 20.45
C PHE A 3 18.93 -40.60 19.78
N LYS A 4 17.91 -39.98 20.37
CA LYS A 4 17.26 -38.74 19.87
C LYS A 4 17.84 -37.43 20.46
N LYS A 5 18.95 -37.48 21.20
CA LYS A 5 19.47 -36.30 21.93
C LYS A 5 20.86 -35.81 21.50
N LEU A 6 21.32 -36.21 20.31
CA LEU A 6 22.56 -35.73 19.69
C LEU A 6 22.34 -34.94 18.37
N SER A 7 21.10 -34.67 17.99
CA SER A 7 20.75 -33.72 16.92
C SER A 7 20.75 -32.25 17.37
N LYS A 8 21.08 -31.99 18.64
CA LYS A 8 21.04 -30.64 19.26
C LYS A 8 22.41 -29.98 19.46
N ILE A 9 23.53 -30.66 19.16
CA ILE A 9 24.89 -30.15 19.46
C ILE A 9 25.77 -30.01 18.20
N LEU A 10 25.22 -30.22 17.00
CA LEU A 10 25.92 -29.97 15.71
C LEU A 10 25.36 -28.73 14.98
N LYS A 11 25.03 -27.66 15.72
CA LYS A 11 24.64 -26.35 15.14
C LYS A 11 25.66 -25.24 15.41
N SER A 12 26.84 -25.57 15.91
CA SER A 12 27.91 -24.63 16.20
C SER A 12 29.22 -25.14 15.62
N LYS A 13 29.79 -24.40 14.68
CA LYS A 13 31.09 -24.57 14.00
C LYS A 13 31.13 -25.67 12.94
N SER A 14 31.62 -25.49 11.72
CA SER A 14 32.08 -24.33 10.94
C SER A 14 32.21 -24.87 9.52
N VAL A 15 31.69 -24.18 8.50
CA VAL A 15 32.30 -24.26 7.17
C VAL A 15 32.58 -22.83 6.77
N ILE A 16 33.85 -22.47 6.88
CA ILE A 16 34.41 -21.28 6.28
C ILE A 16 34.64 -21.63 4.81
N LEU A 17 33.64 -21.31 3.99
CA LEU A 17 33.86 -20.82 2.65
C LEU A 17 33.37 -19.38 2.72
N GLY A 18 34.19 -18.41 2.29
CA GLY A 18 33.86 -16.98 2.36
C GLY A 18 32.54 -16.69 1.65
N SER A 19 31.46 -16.72 2.41
CA SER A 19 30.10 -16.68 1.90
C SER A 19 29.38 -15.58 2.64
N HIS A 20 29.36 -14.40 2.02
CA HIS A 20 28.45 -13.31 2.36
C HIS A 20 27.07 -13.93 2.63
N LYS A 21 26.70 -14.04 3.90
CA LYS A 21 25.35 -14.37 4.31
C LYS A 21 24.54 -13.11 4.05
N LEU A 22 24.23 -12.84 2.78
CA LEU A 22 23.30 -11.81 2.37
C LEU A 22 21.99 -12.13 3.08
N ARG A 23 21.70 -11.39 4.17
CA ARG A 23 20.36 -11.34 4.73
C ARG A 23 19.43 -11.08 3.55
N LYS A 24 18.35 -11.85 3.43
CA LYS A 24 17.22 -11.57 2.52
C LYS A 24 16.47 -10.31 2.99
N GLU A 25 17.17 -9.21 3.21
CA GLU A 25 16.57 -7.90 3.31
C GLU A 25 16.16 -7.50 1.89
N LYS A 26 14.86 -7.32 1.68
CA LYS A 26 14.39 -6.79 0.40
C LYS A 26 14.80 -5.31 0.36
N PHE A 27 15.85 -4.99 -0.38
CA PHE A 27 16.29 -3.61 -0.57
C PHE A 27 15.46 -2.91 -1.66
N CYS A 28 15.24 -1.61 -1.51
CA CYS A 28 14.66 -0.79 -2.58
C CYS A 28 15.53 -0.90 -3.84
N GLY A 29 14.93 -1.27 -4.98
CA GLY A 29 15.65 -1.36 -6.26
C GLY A 29 15.76 -0.02 -6.99
N SER A 30 15.40 1.09 -6.35
CA SER A 30 15.48 2.45 -6.91
C SER A 30 14.79 2.64 -8.28
N CYS A 31 13.76 1.84 -8.58
CA CYS A 31 13.01 1.89 -9.85
C CYS A 31 12.11 3.11 -10.04
N LYS A 32 11.92 3.95 -9.00
CA LYS A 32 11.11 5.18 -9.01
C LYS A 32 9.62 5.03 -9.35
N LEU A 33 9.07 3.82 -9.50
CA LEU A 33 7.64 3.60 -9.80
C LEU A 33 6.70 4.26 -8.78
N CYS A 34 7.03 4.17 -7.49
CA CYS A 34 6.27 4.82 -6.41
C CYS A 34 6.30 6.36 -6.48
N VAL A 35 7.40 6.95 -6.95
CA VAL A 35 7.53 8.41 -7.15
C VAL A 35 6.64 8.81 -8.33
N LYS A 36 6.82 8.12 -9.47
CA LYS A 36 6.09 8.41 -10.71
C LYS A 36 4.57 8.35 -10.53
N ILE A 37 4.04 7.30 -9.88
CA ILE A 37 2.58 7.21 -9.65
C ILE A 37 2.07 8.29 -8.69
N CYS A 38 2.89 8.77 -7.75
CA CYS A 38 2.52 9.84 -6.84
C CYS A 38 2.45 11.20 -7.56
N GLU A 39 3.34 11.42 -8.52
CA GLU A 39 3.36 12.59 -9.41
C GLU A 39 2.21 12.56 -10.43
N GLU A 40 1.91 11.40 -11.04
CA GLU A 40 0.77 11.22 -11.95
C GLU A 40 -0.58 11.51 -11.25
N MET A 41 -0.66 11.17 -9.96
CA MET A 41 -1.81 11.54 -9.12
C MET A 41 -1.82 13.02 -8.74
N SER A 42 -0.82 13.81 -9.13
CA SER A 42 -0.54 15.22 -8.77
C SER A 42 -0.52 15.48 -7.26
N ILE A 43 -0.05 14.49 -6.49
CA ILE A 43 0.15 14.60 -5.04
C ILE A 43 1.62 14.96 -4.75
N GLY A 44 2.56 14.28 -5.43
CA GLY A 44 3.99 14.58 -5.34
C GLY A 44 4.62 14.38 -3.95
N ALA A 45 4.02 13.55 -3.11
CA ALA A 45 4.45 13.35 -1.71
C ALA A 45 5.67 12.44 -1.54
N ILE A 46 6.02 11.64 -2.55
CA ILE A 46 7.10 10.64 -2.47
C ILE A 46 8.28 11.12 -3.30
N ILE A 47 9.47 11.11 -2.71
CA ILE A 47 10.73 11.41 -3.38
C ILE A 47 11.70 10.24 -3.31
N MET A 48 12.75 10.30 -4.14
CA MET A 48 13.87 9.39 -4.02
C MET A 48 14.98 10.06 -3.21
N LYS A 49 15.24 9.57 -2.01
CA LYS A 49 16.29 10.06 -1.12
C LYS A 49 17.56 9.26 -1.30
N ASN A 50 18.67 9.97 -1.49
CA ASN A 50 19.99 9.36 -1.51
C ASN A 50 20.44 9.02 -0.08
N ILE A 51 20.85 7.77 0.13
CA ILE A 51 21.37 7.24 1.39
C ILE A 51 22.70 6.57 1.06
N GLY A 52 23.72 7.40 0.83
CA GLY A 52 25.06 6.98 0.42
C GLY A 52 25.02 6.26 -0.93
N VAL A 53 25.39 4.98 -0.94
CA VAL A 53 25.43 4.16 -2.17
C VAL A 53 24.06 3.66 -2.63
N PHE A 54 23.00 3.86 -1.83
CA PHE A 54 21.64 3.41 -2.15
C PHE A 54 20.66 4.57 -2.25
N ASN A 55 19.61 4.40 -3.05
CA ASN A 55 18.49 5.32 -3.08
C ASN A 55 17.23 4.64 -2.53
N LYS A 56 16.53 5.31 -1.62
CA LYS A 56 15.29 4.81 -1.01
C LYS A 56 14.16 5.81 -1.22
N ALA A 57 12.95 5.31 -1.42
CA ALA A 57 11.76 6.15 -1.41
C ALA A 57 11.52 6.70 0.01
N ASP A 58 11.18 7.97 0.10
CA ASP A 58 10.87 8.69 1.35
C ASP A 58 9.76 9.71 1.09
N ILE A 59 9.18 10.27 2.15
CA ILE A 59 8.19 11.36 2.04
C ILE A 59 8.91 12.71 2.00
N VAL A 60 8.42 13.61 1.15
CA VAL A 60 8.88 15.00 1.12
C VAL A 60 8.45 15.74 2.38
N ASN A 61 9.34 16.55 2.93
CA ASN A 61 9.01 17.45 4.05
C ASN A 61 8.45 18.77 3.51
N ASP A 62 7.32 18.70 2.81
CA ASP A 62 6.63 19.84 2.20
C ASP A 62 5.13 19.79 2.57
N PRO A 63 4.60 20.79 3.30
CA PRO A 63 3.18 20.88 3.64
C PRO A 63 2.24 20.89 2.43
N SER A 64 2.70 21.35 1.26
CA SER A 64 1.91 21.39 0.03
C SER A 64 1.83 20.04 -0.69
N ARG A 65 2.67 19.06 -0.31
CA ARG A 65 2.80 17.76 -0.98
C ARG A 65 2.63 16.60 0.00
N GLN A 66 1.47 16.53 0.61
CA GLN A 66 1.20 15.51 1.65
C GLN A 66 0.63 14.22 1.08
N CYS A 67 1.09 13.09 1.63
CA CYS A 67 0.49 11.79 1.36
C CYS A 67 -0.99 11.81 1.82
N ILE A 68 -1.89 11.36 0.94
CA ILE A 68 -3.35 11.28 1.19
C ILE A 68 -3.86 9.84 1.43
N GLY A 69 -2.95 8.87 1.59
CA GLY A 69 -3.31 7.49 1.89
C GLY A 69 -3.92 6.70 0.72
N CYS A 70 -3.61 7.06 -0.53
CA CYS A 70 -4.18 6.44 -1.74
C CYS A 70 -3.67 5.02 -2.06
N MET A 71 -2.65 4.52 -1.36
CA MET A 71 -2.01 3.20 -1.51
C MET A 71 -1.36 2.86 -2.86
N MET A 72 -1.47 3.70 -3.89
CA MET A 72 -0.91 3.39 -5.21
C MET A 72 0.59 3.02 -5.18
N CYS A 73 1.37 3.66 -4.30
CA CYS A 73 2.80 3.35 -4.14
C CYS A 73 3.07 1.94 -3.59
N VAL A 74 2.17 1.40 -2.76
CA VAL A 74 2.24 0.02 -2.26
C VAL A 74 1.97 -0.93 -3.41
N ASP A 75 0.91 -0.69 -4.17
CA ASP A 75 0.46 -1.55 -5.27
C ASP A 75 1.49 -1.66 -6.39
N VAL A 76 2.16 -0.56 -6.75
CA VAL A 76 3.17 -0.57 -7.83
C VAL A 76 4.56 -1.03 -7.39
N CYS A 77 4.77 -1.38 -6.11
CA CYS A 77 6.11 -1.74 -5.62
C CYS A 77 6.44 -3.21 -5.92
N PRO A 78 7.29 -3.55 -6.91
CA PRO A 78 7.55 -4.94 -7.30
C PRO A 78 8.23 -5.75 -6.19
N LYS A 79 9.00 -5.07 -5.33
CA LYS A 79 9.70 -5.68 -4.20
C LYS A 79 8.88 -5.69 -2.90
N ASN A 80 7.70 -5.06 -2.88
CA ASN A 80 6.85 -4.92 -1.69
C ASN A 80 7.61 -4.33 -0.49
N ILE A 81 8.40 -3.28 -0.73
CA ILE A 81 9.22 -2.59 0.30
C ILE A 81 8.36 -1.64 1.14
N ILE A 82 7.44 -0.93 0.49
CA ILE A 82 6.55 0.01 1.15
C ILE A 82 5.50 -0.82 1.89
N LYS A 83 5.40 -0.60 3.20
CA LYS A 83 4.45 -1.30 4.08
C LYS A 83 3.37 -0.33 4.53
N ASN A 84 2.16 -0.86 4.65
CA ASN A 84 1.04 -0.23 5.34
C ASN A 84 0.49 -1.20 6.38
N ILE A 85 -0.17 -0.66 7.39
CA ILE A 85 -0.89 -1.42 8.41
C ILE A 85 -2.30 -0.87 8.45
N ASP A 86 -3.29 -1.75 8.26
CA ASP A 86 -4.70 -1.41 8.41
C ASP A 86 -5.19 -2.07 9.70
N ASN A 87 -5.76 -1.27 10.60
CA ASN A 87 -6.32 -1.76 11.86
C ASN A 87 -7.53 -0.92 12.28
N ALA A 88 -8.64 -1.58 12.61
CA ALA A 88 -9.83 -0.96 13.22
C ALA A 88 -10.34 0.34 12.55
N GLY A 89 -10.24 0.46 11.23
CA GLY A 89 -10.68 1.67 10.51
C GLY A 89 -9.62 2.77 10.42
N GLU A 90 -8.39 2.49 10.82
CA GLU A 90 -7.22 3.33 10.60
C GLU A 90 -6.24 2.62 9.66
N ARG A 91 -5.53 3.41 8.85
CA ARG A 91 -4.40 2.96 8.04
C ARG A 91 -3.17 3.78 8.39
N GLU A 92 -2.07 3.10 8.65
CA GLU A 92 -0.76 3.72 8.81
C GLU A 92 0.12 3.41 7.61
N ILE A 93 0.68 4.45 6.99
CA ILE A 93 1.67 4.35 5.91
C ILE A 93 2.57 5.59 5.97
N TRP A 94 3.87 5.40 5.79
CA TRP A 94 4.86 6.47 5.90
C TRP A 94 4.81 7.25 7.22
N ASN A 95 4.58 6.55 8.34
CA ASN A 95 4.40 7.14 9.67
C ASN A 95 3.25 8.17 9.77
N LYS A 96 2.33 8.18 8.79
CA LYS A 96 1.09 8.97 8.82
C LYS A 96 -0.09 8.02 8.95
N LYS A 97 -1.03 8.41 9.81
CA LYS A 97 -2.29 7.70 10.05
C LYS A 97 -3.41 8.34 9.25
N PHE A 98 -4.30 7.49 8.73
CA PHE A 98 -5.44 7.87 7.91
C PHE A 98 -6.68 7.17 8.41
N LYS A 99 -7.77 7.92 8.58
CA LYS A 99 -9.09 7.33 8.84
C LYS A 99 -9.62 6.68 7.57
N LEU A 100 -10.04 5.43 7.67
CA LEU A 100 -10.66 4.68 6.58
C LEU A 100 -12.17 4.90 6.58
N ALA A 101 -12.72 5.18 5.41
CA ALA A 101 -14.16 5.22 5.22
C ALA A 101 -14.75 3.81 5.31
N ARG A 102 -15.85 3.70 6.05
CA ARG A 102 -16.68 2.50 6.13
C ARG A 102 -17.70 2.52 4.98
N CYS A 103 -17.81 1.41 4.26
CA CYS A 103 -18.80 1.26 3.20
C CYS A 103 -20.21 1.18 3.81
N GLU A 104 -21.13 2.05 3.39
CA GLU A 104 -22.52 2.04 3.88
C GLU A 104 -23.31 0.78 3.50
N GLU A 105 -22.86 0.08 2.46
CA GLU A 105 -23.57 -1.08 1.91
C GLU A 105 -23.13 -2.43 2.51
N CYS A 106 -21.84 -2.57 2.82
CA CYS A 106 -21.29 -3.83 3.31
C CYS A 106 -20.56 -3.69 4.65
N GLY A 107 -20.44 -2.48 5.19
CA GLY A 107 -19.80 -2.23 6.48
C GLY A 107 -18.27 -2.34 6.49
N GLU A 108 -17.64 -2.67 5.36
CA GLU A 108 -16.18 -2.84 5.24
C GLU A 108 -15.44 -1.51 5.13
N TYR A 109 -14.27 -1.41 5.76
CA TYR A 109 -13.33 -0.32 5.52
C TYR A 109 -12.63 -0.53 4.17
N TYR A 110 -12.49 0.52 3.35
CA TYR A 110 -11.96 0.33 1.99
C TYR A 110 -10.92 1.35 1.52
N ALA A 111 -10.98 2.61 1.95
CA ALA A 111 -10.05 3.63 1.50
C ALA A 111 -9.95 4.79 2.51
N ALA A 112 -8.83 5.51 2.49
CA ALA A 112 -8.65 6.70 3.31
C ALA A 112 -9.68 7.77 2.93
N GLU A 113 -10.30 8.41 3.94
CA GLU A 113 -11.24 9.51 3.71
C GLU A 113 -10.61 10.67 2.93
N GLU A 114 -9.33 10.98 3.20
CA GLU A 114 -8.55 11.99 2.46
C GLU A 114 -8.48 11.66 0.97
N TYR A 115 -8.16 10.41 0.61
CA TYR A 115 -8.14 9.96 -0.78
C TYR A 115 -9.52 10.02 -1.43
N ILE A 116 -10.57 9.63 -0.72
CA ILE A 116 -11.95 9.70 -1.23
C ILE A 116 -12.32 11.15 -1.56
N ARG A 117 -12.15 12.06 -0.58
CA ARG A 117 -12.43 13.50 -0.77
C ARG A 117 -11.61 14.06 -1.94
N TYR A 118 -10.35 13.69 -2.06
CA TYR A 118 -9.49 14.12 -3.16
C TYR A 118 -10.05 13.75 -4.53
N VAL A 119 -10.48 12.50 -4.71
CA VAL A 119 -11.05 12.02 -5.98
C VAL A 119 -12.37 12.73 -6.29
N TYR A 120 -13.24 12.89 -5.29
CA TYR A 120 -14.53 13.55 -5.45
C TYR A 120 -14.39 15.04 -5.77
N ASN A 121 -13.49 15.75 -5.09
CA ASN A 121 -13.18 17.15 -5.35
C ASN A 121 -12.65 17.35 -6.78
N ARG A 122 -11.78 16.45 -7.27
CA ARG A 122 -11.31 16.48 -8.66
C ARG A 122 -12.41 16.27 -9.69
N ALA A 123 -13.42 15.48 -9.35
CA ALA A 123 -14.57 15.26 -10.21
C ALA A 123 -15.60 16.40 -10.13
N GLY A 124 -15.46 17.35 -9.19
CA GLY A 124 -16.47 18.37 -8.91
C GLY A 124 -17.76 17.79 -8.32
N ILE A 125 -17.68 16.63 -7.65
CA ILE A 125 -18.83 15.91 -7.11
C ILE A 125 -18.74 15.89 -5.59
N ILE A 126 -19.83 16.19 -4.90
CA ILE A 126 -19.94 15.99 -3.46
C ILE A 126 -20.48 14.56 -3.25
N PRO A 127 -19.76 13.70 -2.51
CA PRO A 127 -20.23 12.34 -2.28
C PRO A 127 -21.39 12.32 -1.29
N ASP A 128 -22.58 11.93 -1.75
CA ASP A 128 -23.72 11.69 -0.86
C ASP A 128 -23.50 10.47 0.05
N LYS A 129 -22.73 9.48 -0.44
CA LYS A 129 -22.46 8.21 0.25
C LYS A 129 -21.07 7.66 0.00
N PHE A 130 -20.50 7.00 1.00
CA PHE A 130 -19.25 6.25 0.90
C PHE A 130 -19.52 4.78 0.58
N ILE A 131 -19.43 4.44 -0.71
CA ILE A 131 -19.65 3.08 -1.21
C ILE A 131 -18.38 2.54 -1.87
N CYS A 132 -17.92 1.36 -1.44
CA CYS A 132 -16.72 0.72 -1.97
C CYS A 132 -16.88 0.26 -3.44
N LYS A 133 -15.75 0.08 -4.15
CA LYS A 133 -15.72 -0.34 -5.56
C LYS A 133 -16.50 -1.65 -5.82
N LYS A 134 -16.43 -2.61 -4.89
CA LYS A 134 -17.14 -3.90 -4.98
C LYS A 134 -18.66 -3.69 -4.98
N CYS A 135 -19.18 -2.87 -4.07
CA CYS A 135 -20.60 -2.58 -4.00
C CYS A 135 -21.06 -1.73 -5.19
N LYS A 136 -20.31 -0.70 -5.59
CA LYS A 136 -20.59 0.08 -6.81
C LYS A 136 -20.73 -0.81 -8.06
N ARG A 137 -19.79 -1.75 -8.28
CA ARG A 137 -19.85 -2.69 -9.41
C ARG A 137 -21.10 -3.58 -9.39
N LYS A 138 -21.54 -4.04 -8.21
CA LYS A 138 -22.78 -4.82 -8.05
C LYS A 138 -24.02 -4.01 -8.42
N TYR A 139 -24.09 -2.75 -8.00
CA TYR A 139 -25.20 -1.86 -8.34
C TYR A 139 -25.28 -1.61 -9.84
N SER A 140 -24.17 -1.27 -10.49
CA SER A 140 -24.13 -1.06 -11.94
C SER A 140 -24.60 -2.30 -12.70
N ALA A 141 -24.14 -3.50 -12.32
CA ALA A 141 -24.54 -4.75 -12.97
C ALA A 141 -26.05 -5.06 -12.83
N LYS A 142 -26.65 -4.76 -11.67
CA LYS A 142 -28.09 -4.92 -11.45
C LYS A 142 -28.90 -3.95 -12.31
N ASN A 143 -28.45 -2.69 -12.42
CA ASN A 143 -29.12 -1.70 -13.26
C ASN A 143 -29.01 -2.02 -14.75
N THR A 144 -27.86 -2.50 -15.24
CA THR A 144 -27.70 -2.87 -16.66
C THR A 144 -28.64 -4.01 -17.07
N LYS A 145 -28.85 -5.03 -16.20
CA LYS A 145 -29.84 -6.09 -16.48
C LYS A 145 -31.25 -5.56 -16.72
N LYS A 146 -31.64 -4.47 -16.06
CA LYS A 146 -32.97 -3.83 -16.23
C LYS A 146 -33.15 -3.21 -17.63
N TYR A 147 -32.07 -2.78 -18.27
CA TYR A 147 -32.09 -2.17 -19.61
C TYR A 147 -31.84 -3.19 -20.73
N VAL A 148 -31.06 -4.25 -20.47
CA VAL A 148 -30.77 -5.29 -21.46
C VAL A 148 -31.92 -6.30 -21.59
N CYS A 149 -32.67 -6.60 -20.52
CA CYS A 149 -33.85 -7.48 -20.59
C CYS A 149 -35.14 -6.78 -21.07
N LYS A 150 -35.05 -5.53 -21.56
CA LYS A 150 -36.16 -4.78 -22.16
C LYS A 150 -36.01 -4.61 -23.68
N LEU A 151 -34.97 -5.21 -24.27
CA LEU A 151 -34.77 -5.39 -25.70
C LEU A 151 -35.08 -6.85 -26.05
#